data_AF-A0A1Y3NE13-F1
#
_entry.id   AF-A0A1Y3NE13-F1
#
_cell.length_a   1.000
_cell.length_b   1.000
_cell.length_c   1.000
_cell.angle_alpha   90.00
_cell.angle_beta   90.00
_cell.angle_gamma   90.00
#
_symmetry.space_group_name_H-M   'P 1'
#
loop_
_entity.id
_entity.type
_entity.pdbx_description
1 polymer ?
#
loop_
_entity_poly.entity_id
_entity_poly.type
_entity_poly.pdbx_seq_one_letter_code
_entity_poly.pdbx_strand_id
1 'polypeptide(L)'
;MLLCLAKYNTHSSSRKNIKPLLPKSPGLLLKHESKNYVKNNIIANDNSIPKKTDSHTKTNPNIDYLKKKDYGLIPEYIKEMKKSKSKSQELMEKPHDFSKRTQRNSSNRMSNEDVNASYYRQYNRPRMIKLPEEERLKILNGLKKNYDLLSNEYKSISLVLDTCAKVKRKSKLEEQLKEIEKSIDKFNQPNIIISS
;
A
#
# COMPACT_ATOMS: atom_id res chain seq x y z
N MET A 1 -3.41 -65.54 11.75
CA MET A 1 -4.27 -64.63 12.54
C MET A 1 -3.68 -64.48 13.93
N LEU A 2 -3.14 -63.31 14.26
CA LEU A 2 -3.07 -62.78 15.63
C LEU A 2 -2.66 -61.30 15.50
N LEU A 3 -3.63 -60.42 15.71
CA LEU A 3 -3.56 -58.98 15.51
C LEU A 3 -2.67 -58.32 16.58
N CYS A 4 -1.75 -57.46 16.14
CA CYS A 4 -1.00 -56.55 16.99
C CYS A 4 -1.86 -55.30 17.26
N LEU A 5 -2.39 -55.17 18.49
CA LEU A 5 -3.18 -54.01 18.93
C LEU A 5 -2.25 -52.86 19.33
N ALA A 6 -2.15 -51.85 18.47
CA ALA A 6 -1.48 -50.59 18.77
C ALA A 6 -2.27 -49.80 19.84
N LYS A 7 -1.68 -49.62 21.03
CA LYS A 7 -2.20 -48.75 22.08
C LYS A 7 -1.87 -47.29 21.73
N TYR A 8 -2.86 -46.52 21.29
CA TYR A 8 -2.71 -45.08 21.12
C TYR A 8 -2.77 -44.36 22.47
N ASN A 9 -1.74 -43.59 22.77
CA ASN A 9 -1.60 -42.75 23.95
C ASN A 9 -2.47 -41.48 23.77
N THR A 10 -3.57 -41.36 24.50
CA THR A 10 -4.40 -40.16 24.50
C THR A 10 -3.83 -39.14 25.50
N HIS A 11 -3.16 -38.12 24.98
CA HIS A 11 -2.74 -36.97 25.81
C HIS A 11 -3.98 -36.26 26.38
N SER A 12 -4.28 -36.53 27.64
CA SER A 12 -5.29 -35.80 28.42
C SER A 12 -4.84 -34.35 28.63
N SER A 13 -5.34 -33.46 27.76
CA SER A 13 -5.15 -32.02 27.85
C SER A 13 -6.13 -31.43 28.87
N SER A 14 -5.78 -31.48 30.16
CA SER A 14 -6.40 -30.65 31.19
C SER A 14 -5.35 -29.71 31.80
N ARG A 15 -4.85 -28.75 31.01
CA ARG A 15 -4.18 -27.57 31.58
C ARG A 15 -5.26 -26.58 31.99
N LYS A 16 -5.78 -26.72 33.21
CA LYS A 16 -6.55 -25.65 33.85
C LYS A 16 -5.58 -24.50 34.11
N ASN A 17 -5.91 -23.30 33.63
CA ASN A 17 -5.10 -22.08 33.83
C ASN A 17 -5.06 -21.72 35.33
N ILE A 18 -4.04 -22.21 36.05
CA ILE A 18 -3.81 -21.85 37.45
C ILE A 18 -2.85 -20.65 37.46
N LYS A 19 -3.35 -19.48 37.87
CA LYS A 19 -2.51 -18.29 38.09
C LYS A 19 -1.47 -18.61 39.18
N PRO A 20 -0.25 -18.07 39.11
CA PRO A 20 0.78 -18.34 40.11
C PRO A 20 0.37 -17.82 41.49
N LEU A 21 0.83 -18.52 42.53
CA LEU A 21 0.62 -18.15 43.92
C LEU A 21 1.36 -16.84 44.23
N LEU A 22 0.72 -15.96 44.99
CA LEU A 22 1.34 -14.72 45.42
C LEU A 22 2.54 -14.99 46.36
N PRO A 23 3.59 -14.17 46.31
CA PRO A 23 4.72 -14.28 47.23
C PRO A 23 4.27 -14.00 48.67
N LYS A 24 4.67 -14.88 49.60
CA LYS A 24 4.25 -14.86 51.00
C LYS A 24 5.09 -13.95 51.91
N SER A 25 6.31 -13.59 51.49
CA SER A 25 7.21 -12.78 52.32
C SER A 25 6.95 -11.29 52.09
N PRO A 26 6.89 -10.46 53.16
CA PRO A 26 7.03 -9.03 52.99
C PRO A 26 8.44 -8.80 52.46
N GLY A 27 8.57 -8.34 51.21
CA GLY A 27 9.86 -8.15 50.56
C GLY A 27 10.78 -7.25 51.41
N LEU A 28 12.08 -7.52 51.40
CA LEU A 28 13.06 -6.62 52.03
C LEU A 28 13.01 -5.27 51.33
N LEU A 29 12.50 -4.25 52.00
CA LEU A 29 12.62 -2.87 51.55
C LEU A 29 14.03 -2.39 51.89
N LEU A 30 14.90 -2.28 50.88
CA LEU A 30 16.18 -1.61 51.00
C LEU A 30 15.92 -0.16 51.46
N LYS A 31 16.44 0.21 52.64
CA LYS A 31 16.44 1.60 53.11
C LYS A 31 17.36 2.39 52.19
N HIS A 32 16.78 3.26 51.37
CA HIS A 32 17.55 4.16 50.52
C HIS A 32 18.02 5.33 51.40
N GLU A 33 19.33 5.58 51.41
CA GLU A 33 19.82 6.89 51.84
C GLU A 33 19.26 7.95 50.87
N SER A 34 18.68 9.01 51.41
CA SER A 34 18.13 10.08 50.58
C SER A 34 19.26 10.77 49.83
N LYS A 35 19.31 10.62 48.51
CA LYS A 35 20.27 11.33 47.65
C LYS A 35 20.18 12.83 47.92
N ASN A 36 21.33 13.47 48.18
CA ASN A 36 21.39 14.93 48.31
C ASN A 36 21.40 15.56 46.92
N TYR A 37 20.22 15.97 46.45
CA TYR A 37 20.05 16.56 45.12
C TYR A 37 20.82 17.87 44.93
N VAL A 38 21.05 18.64 45.98
CA VAL A 38 21.82 19.89 45.89
C VAL A 38 23.27 19.59 45.54
N LYS A 39 23.91 18.69 46.29
CA LYS A 39 25.30 18.27 46.03
C LYS A 39 25.43 17.62 44.64
N ASN A 40 24.50 16.76 44.27
CA ASN A 40 24.53 16.07 42.99
C ASN A 40 24.34 17.02 41.80
N ASN A 41 23.47 18.04 41.94
CA ASN A 41 23.26 19.03 40.88
C ASN A 41 24.51 19.89 40.66
N ILE A 42 25.21 20.27 41.74
CA ILE A 42 26.48 21.02 41.65
C ILE A 42 27.51 20.18 40.90
N ILE A 43 27.75 18.94 41.34
CA ILE A 43 28.70 18.02 40.69
C ILE A 43 28.33 17.77 39.23
N ALA A 44 27.05 17.60 38.92
CA ALA A 44 26.59 17.37 37.55
C ALA A 44 26.83 18.61 36.66
N ASN A 45 26.63 19.82 37.20
CA ASN A 45 26.87 21.07 36.49
C ASN A 45 28.37 21.33 36.28
N ASP A 46 29.18 21.15 37.31
CA ASP A 46 30.63 21.38 37.27
C ASP A 46 31.32 20.42 36.29
N ASN A 47 30.85 19.17 36.21
CA ASN A 47 31.34 18.18 35.26
C ASN A 47 30.66 18.25 33.88
N SER A 48 29.71 19.18 33.68
CA SER A 48 29.01 19.29 32.39
C SER A 48 29.90 19.98 31.36
N ILE A 49 29.91 19.42 30.14
CA ILE A 49 30.59 20.05 29.01
C ILE A 49 29.56 20.92 28.28
N PRO A 50 29.90 22.18 27.91
CA PRO A 50 28.97 23.03 27.17
C PRO A 50 28.54 22.36 25.87
N LYS A 51 27.28 22.54 25.48
CA LYS A 51 26.77 22.05 24.20
C LYS A 51 27.59 22.66 23.07
N LYS A 52 28.09 21.82 22.16
CA LYS A 52 28.71 22.31 20.92
C LYS A 52 27.66 23.10 20.15
N THR A 53 28.03 24.27 19.62
CA THR A 53 27.16 25.04 18.73
C THR A 53 26.79 24.18 17.53
N ASP A 54 25.52 24.19 17.12
CA ASP A 54 25.03 23.42 15.98
C ASP A 54 25.88 23.72 14.74
N SER A 55 26.57 22.71 14.23
CA SER A 55 27.42 22.83 13.03
C SER A 55 26.64 23.18 11.77
N HIS A 56 25.30 23.07 11.80
CA HIS A 56 24.43 23.21 10.65
C HIS A 56 23.42 24.36 10.75
N THR A 57 23.58 25.27 11.71
CA THR A 57 22.76 26.48 11.77
C THR A 57 23.26 27.52 10.76
N LYS A 58 22.33 28.25 10.12
CA LYS A 58 22.61 29.34 9.15
C LYS A 58 23.49 30.48 9.70
N THR A 59 23.83 30.43 10.99
CA THR A 59 24.52 31.45 11.77
C THR A 59 26.00 31.14 12.03
N ASN A 60 26.56 30.05 11.49
CA ASN A 60 27.99 29.78 11.60
C ASN A 60 28.73 30.29 10.34
N PRO A 61 29.44 31.44 10.40
CA PRO A 61 30.06 32.08 9.24
C PRO A 61 31.27 31.30 8.68
N ASN A 62 31.65 30.18 9.30
CA ASN A 62 32.90 29.46 9.04
C ASN A 62 32.66 28.03 8.48
N ILE A 63 31.58 27.83 7.72
CA ILE A 63 31.35 26.56 7.00
C ILE A 63 32.10 26.62 5.68
N ASP A 64 33.28 26.01 5.65
CA ASP A 64 34.08 25.85 4.42
C ASP A 64 33.53 24.68 3.59
N TYR A 65 32.75 25.01 2.55
CA TYR A 65 32.14 24.03 1.66
C TYR A 65 33.15 23.28 0.78
N LEU A 66 34.38 23.79 0.63
CA LEU A 66 35.44 23.11 -0.14
C LEU A 66 36.06 21.96 0.66
N LYS A 67 35.98 21.99 1.99
CA LYS A 67 36.49 20.93 2.89
C LYS A 67 35.49 19.80 3.11
N LYS A 68 34.45 19.68 2.29
CA LYS A 68 33.56 18.52 2.33
C LYS A 68 34.35 17.26 1.95
N LYS A 69 34.15 16.18 2.72
CA LYS A 69 34.80 14.87 2.46
C LYS A 69 34.54 14.36 1.04
N ASP A 70 33.36 14.68 0.52
CA ASP A 70 32.86 14.17 -0.75
C ASP A 70 32.91 15.24 -1.85
N TYR A 71 33.68 16.31 -1.65
CA TYR A 71 33.81 17.39 -2.62
C TYR A 71 34.41 16.86 -3.93
N GLY A 72 33.71 17.09 -5.04
CA GLY A 72 34.10 16.57 -6.36
C GLY A 72 33.80 15.09 -6.60
N LEU A 73 33.29 14.35 -5.60
CA LEU A 73 32.84 12.97 -5.79
C LEU A 73 31.35 12.92 -6.16
N ILE A 74 30.99 11.99 -7.04
CA ILE A 74 29.59 11.73 -7.37
C ILE A 74 28.91 11.01 -6.20
N PRO A 75 27.84 11.57 -5.63
CA PRO A 75 27.11 10.94 -4.54
C PRO A 75 26.59 9.54 -4.87
N GLU A 76 26.58 8.64 -3.89
CA GLU A 76 26.18 7.24 -4.07
C GLU A 76 24.78 7.09 -4.64
N TYR A 77 23.82 7.89 -4.18
CA TYR A 77 22.42 7.83 -4.62
C TYR A 77 22.28 8.08 -6.14
N ILE A 78 23.15 8.89 -6.74
CA ILE A 78 23.13 9.13 -8.20
C ILE A 78 23.56 7.87 -8.95
N LYS A 79 24.54 7.11 -8.42
CA LYS A 79 24.98 5.85 -9.01
C LYS A 79 23.87 4.79 -8.93
N GLU A 80 23.21 4.69 -7.78
CA GLU A 80 22.08 3.78 -7.57
C GLU A 80 20.89 4.11 -8.48
N MET A 81 20.57 5.40 -8.63
CA MET A 81 19.51 5.86 -9.50
C MET A 81 19.79 5.50 -10.97
N LYS A 82 21.01 5.74 -11.46
CA LYS A 82 21.41 5.36 -12.82
C LYS A 82 21.29 3.85 -13.06
N LYS A 83 21.77 3.05 -12.10
CA LYS A 83 21.67 1.58 -12.13
C LYS A 83 20.22 1.08 -12.13
N SER A 84 19.36 1.73 -11.36
CA SER A 84 17.94 1.38 -11.28
C SER A 84 17.22 1.72 -12.58
N LYS A 85 17.54 2.88 -13.17
CA LYS A 85 16.99 3.32 -14.46
C LYS A 85 17.39 2.36 -15.58
N SER A 86 18.67 1.98 -15.68
CA SER A 86 19.13 1.02 -16.69
C SER A 86 18.47 -0.35 -16.53
N LYS A 87 18.34 -0.84 -15.29
CA LYS A 87 17.65 -2.11 -14.99
C LYS A 87 16.17 -2.06 -15.39
N SER A 88 15.49 -0.93 -15.16
CA SER A 88 14.09 -0.77 -15.53
C SER A 88 13.89 -0.76 -17.06
N GLN A 89 14.78 -0.11 -17.80
CA GLN A 89 14.75 -0.09 -19.27
C GLN A 89 14.95 -1.50 -19.84
N GLU A 90 15.92 -2.25 -19.32
CA GLU A 90 16.17 -3.64 -19.74
C GLU A 90 14.96 -4.57 -19.46
N LEU A 91 14.25 -4.34 -18.35
CA LEU A 91 13.03 -5.10 -18.02
C LEU A 91 11.85 -4.76 -18.93
N MET A 92 11.76 -3.51 -19.41
CA MET A 92 10.70 -3.09 -20.33
C MET A 92 10.88 -3.67 -21.74
N GLU A 93 12.13 -3.83 -22.20
CA GLU A 93 12.44 -4.38 -23.53
C GLU A 93 12.19 -5.89 -23.63
N LYS A 94 12.26 -6.62 -22.51
CA LYS A 94 12.02 -8.05 -22.49
C LYS A 94 10.52 -8.36 -22.45
N PRO A 95 9.97 -9.18 -23.37
CA PRO A 95 8.59 -9.64 -23.27
C PRO A 95 8.41 -10.38 -21.94
N HIS A 96 7.31 -10.10 -21.24
CA HIS A 96 7.01 -10.67 -19.94
C HIS A 96 6.90 -12.20 -20.01
N ASP A 97 7.95 -12.91 -19.60
CA ASP A 97 8.04 -14.37 -19.61
C ASP A 97 7.23 -14.98 -18.45
N PHE A 98 6.01 -15.42 -18.75
CA PHE A 98 5.08 -16.03 -17.79
C PHE A 98 5.54 -17.42 -17.28
N SER A 99 6.53 -18.06 -17.91
CA SER A 99 6.96 -19.42 -17.58
C SER A 99 7.64 -19.54 -16.20
N LYS A 100 8.19 -18.45 -15.66
CA LYS A 100 8.96 -18.47 -14.40
C LYS A 100 8.12 -18.36 -13.13
N ARG A 101 6.82 -18.08 -13.24
CA ARG A 101 5.91 -17.95 -12.08
C ARG A 101 5.41 -19.30 -11.58
N THR A 102 5.28 -20.29 -12.47
CA THR A 102 4.84 -21.64 -12.13
C THR A 102 5.83 -22.38 -11.23
N GLN A 103 7.14 -22.12 -11.39
CA GLN A 103 8.18 -22.77 -10.60
C GLN A 103 8.27 -22.30 -9.13
N ARG A 104 7.67 -21.16 -8.76
CA ARG A 104 7.69 -20.68 -7.36
C ARG A 104 6.59 -21.29 -6.49
N ASN A 105 5.55 -21.85 -7.11
CA ASN A 105 4.39 -22.40 -6.40
C ASN A 105 4.49 -23.91 -6.13
N SER A 106 5.56 -24.57 -6.59
CA SER A 106 5.76 -26.02 -6.45
C SER A 106 6.17 -26.46 -5.03
N SER A 107 6.39 -25.53 -4.09
CA SER A 107 6.64 -25.86 -2.68
C SER A 107 5.36 -26.07 -1.86
N ASN A 108 4.18 -25.79 -2.42
CA ASN A 108 2.90 -25.98 -1.72
C ASN A 108 2.22 -27.25 -2.28
N ARG A 109 2.12 -28.30 -1.46
CA ARG A 109 1.37 -29.53 -1.78
C ARG A 109 -0.13 -29.19 -1.86
N MET A 110 -0.60 -28.77 -3.02
CA MET A 110 -2.03 -28.56 -3.29
C MET A 110 -2.67 -29.84 -3.84
N SER A 111 -3.93 -30.07 -3.48
CA SER A 111 -4.71 -31.22 -3.94
C SER A 111 -4.99 -31.14 -5.44
N ASN A 112 -5.17 -32.27 -6.13
CA ASN A 112 -5.33 -32.32 -7.59
C ASN A 112 -6.55 -31.52 -8.12
N GLU A 113 -7.55 -31.26 -7.28
CA GLU A 113 -8.73 -30.45 -7.60
C GLU A 113 -8.43 -28.93 -7.62
N ASP A 114 -7.61 -28.46 -6.68
CA ASP A 114 -7.17 -27.05 -6.63
C ASP A 114 -6.24 -26.70 -7.81
N VAL A 115 -5.44 -27.68 -8.28
CA VAL A 115 -4.55 -27.53 -9.43
C VAL A 115 -5.35 -27.29 -10.71
N ASN A 116 -6.48 -27.99 -10.90
CA ASN A 116 -7.32 -27.87 -12.09
C ASN A 116 -8.04 -26.52 -12.14
N ALA A 117 -8.55 -26.04 -11.00
CA ALA A 117 -9.14 -24.69 -10.88
C ALA A 117 -8.12 -23.57 -11.09
N SER A 118 -6.88 -23.76 -10.62
CA SER A 118 -5.75 -22.85 -10.88
C SER A 118 -5.37 -22.81 -12.36
N TYR A 119 -5.37 -23.97 -13.04
CA TYR A 119 -5.04 -24.12 -14.45
C TYR A 119 -5.98 -23.27 -15.33
N TYR A 120 -7.31 -23.43 -15.22
CA TYR A 120 -8.26 -22.62 -15.99
C TYR A 120 -8.21 -21.12 -15.64
N ARG A 121 -7.95 -20.77 -14.37
CA ARG A 121 -7.84 -19.37 -13.93
C ARG A 121 -6.57 -18.67 -14.45
N GLN A 122 -5.55 -19.42 -14.86
CA GLN A 122 -4.33 -18.89 -15.43
C GLN A 122 -4.46 -18.62 -16.94
N TYR A 123 -5.12 -19.51 -17.69
CA TYR A 123 -5.31 -19.36 -19.14
C TYR A 123 -6.44 -18.40 -19.53
N ASN A 124 -7.45 -18.22 -18.67
CA ASN A 124 -8.55 -17.27 -18.88
C ASN A 124 -8.31 -15.91 -18.22
N ARG A 125 -7.05 -15.52 -17.94
CA ARG A 125 -6.79 -14.15 -17.49
C ARG A 125 -6.92 -13.22 -18.70
N PRO A 126 -7.84 -12.24 -18.65
CA PRO A 126 -7.99 -11.33 -19.76
C PRO A 126 -6.68 -10.58 -19.97
N ARG A 127 -6.22 -10.51 -21.21
CA ARG A 127 -5.00 -9.78 -21.56
C ARG A 127 -5.28 -8.31 -21.35
N MET A 128 -4.50 -7.66 -20.50
CA MET A 128 -4.60 -6.22 -20.27
C MET A 128 -3.87 -5.50 -21.41
N ILE A 129 -4.61 -4.80 -22.25
CA ILE A 129 -4.09 -4.09 -23.43
C ILE A 129 -4.31 -2.59 -23.23
N LYS A 130 -3.33 -1.77 -23.64
CA LYS A 130 -3.51 -0.32 -23.67
C LYS A 130 -4.51 0.02 -24.77
N LEU A 131 -5.56 0.77 -24.44
CA LEU A 131 -6.54 1.23 -25.42
C LEU A 131 -5.83 2.18 -26.42
N PRO A 132 -5.95 1.96 -27.74
CA PRO A 132 -5.40 2.86 -28.74
C PRO A 132 -6.08 4.24 -28.67
N GLU A 133 -5.33 5.29 -28.99
CA GLU A 133 -5.79 6.66 -28.79
C GLU A 133 -6.96 7.04 -29.71
N GLU A 134 -6.98 6.52 -30.93
CA GLU A 134 -8.07 6.76 -31.89
C GLU A 134 -9.41 6.25 -31.36
N GLU A 135 -9.43 5.03 -30.81
CA GLU A 135 -10.63 4.46 -30.20
C GLU A 135 -11.04 5.22 -28.95
N ARG A 136 -10.07 5.64 -28.13
CA ARG A 136 -10.32 6.47 -26.95
C ARG A 136 -11.04 7.77 -27.33
N LEU A 137 -10.54 8.47 -28.36
CA LEU A 137 -11.14 9.71 -28.85
C LEU A 137 -12.54 9.48 -29.41
N LYS A 138 -12.74 8.38 -30.15
CA LYS A 138 -14.06 7.99 -30.66
C LYS A 138 -15.06 7.77 -29.52
N ILE A 139 -14.66 7.05 -28.47
CA ILE A 139 -15.49 6.83 -27.27
C ILE A 139 -15.79 8.15 -26.57
N LEU A 140 -14.78 9.00 -26.35
CA LEU A 140 -14.94 10.29 -25.69
C LEU A 140 -15.92 11.20 -26.44
N ASN A 141 -15.83 11.24 -27.77
CA ASN A 141 -16.77 11.99 -28.60
C ASN A 141 -18.20 11.42 -28.52
N GLY A 142 -18.35 10.09 -28.46
CA GLY A 142 -19.64 9.45 -28.23
C GLY A 142 -20.25 9.81 -26.87
N LEU A 143 -19.44 9.78 -25.81
CA LEU A 143 -19.88 10.14 -24.45
C LEU A 143 -20.33 11.59 -24.36
N LYS A 144 -19.59 12.54 -24.98
CA LYS A 144 -19.97 13.95 -25.04
C LYS A 144 -21.29 14.17 -25.77
N LYS A 145 -21.49 13.51 -26.92
CA LYS A 145 -22.77 13.57 -27.64
C LYS A 145 -23.93 13.06 -26.79
N ASN A 146 -23.75 11.93 -26.08
CA ASN A 146 -24.77 11.39 -25.20
C ASN A 146 -25.06 12.32 -24.02
N TYR A 147 -24.03 12.96 -23.47
CA TYR A 147 -24.18 13.98 -22.43
C TYR A 147 -25.07 15.13 -22.92
N ASP A 148 -24.80 15.66 -24.11
CA ASP A 148 -25.58 16.76 -24.67
C ASP A 148 -27.05 16.39 -24.86
N LEU A 149 -27.33 15.17 -25.35
CA LEU A 149 -28.70 14.66 -25.51
C LEU A 149 -29.44 14.56 -24.17
N LEU A 150 -28.84 13.93 -23.16
CA LEU A 150 -29.45 13.80 -21.84
C LEU A 150 -29.57 15.14 -21.12
N SER A 151 -28.60 16.04 -21.30
CA SER A 151 -28.63 17.39 -20.74
C SER A 151 -29.80 18.19 -21.32
N ASN A 152 -30.04 18.09 -22.62
CA ASN A 152 -31.18 18.72 -23.28
C ASN A 152 -32.51 18.14 -22.80
N GLU A 153 -32.60 16.82 -22.65
CA GLU A 153 -33.79 16.18 -22.08
C GLU A 153 -34.03 16.63 -20.64
N TYR A 154 -32.98 16.69 -19.82
CA TYR A 154 -33.06 17.17 -18.43
C TYR A 154 -33.53 18.62 -18.35
N LYS A 155 -32.99 19.51 -19.20
CA LYS A 155 -33.41 20.91 -19.31
C LYS A 155 -34.86 21.05 -19.77
N SER A 156 -35.38 20.09 -20.55
CA SER A 156 -36.77 20.10 -21.02
C SER A 156 -37.79 19.73 -19.94
N ILE A 157 -37.36 19.20 -18.78
CA ILE A 157 -38.25 18.83 -17.68
C ILE A 157 -38.90 20.08 -17.09
N SER A 158 -40.20 19.96 -16.76
CA SER A 158 -40.94 20.98 -16.03
C SER A 158 -40.25 21.36 -14.72
N LEU A 159 -40.10 22.67 -14.47
CA LEU A 159 -39.54 23.21 -13.21
C LEU A 159 -40.36 22.77 -11.99
N VAL A 160 -41.69 22.68 -12.16
CA VAL A 160 -42.61 22.22 -11.12
C VAL A 160 -42.80 20.71 -11.21
N LEU A 161 -42.53 19.99 -10.12
CA LEU A 161 -42.48 18.53 -10.03
C LEU A 161 -43.55 17.96 -9.08
N ASP A 162 -44.83 18.22 -9.38
CA ASP A 162 -45.93 17.88 -8.47
C ASP A 162 -46.24 16.37 -8.39
N THR A 163 -45.79 15.58 -9.37
CA THR A 163 -46.11 14.15 -9.44
C THR A 163 -44.88 13.28 -9.19
N CYS A 164 -45.08 12.16 -8.50
CA CYS A 164 -44.02 11.17 -8.25
C CYS A 164 -43.35 10.68 -9.55
N ALA A 165 -44.10 10.61 -10.66
CA ALA A 165 -43.55 10.23 -11.96
C ALA A 165 -42.55 11.26 -12.51
N LYS A 166 -42.85 12.57 -12.38
CA LYS A 166 -41.94 13.65 -12.78
C LYS A 166 -40.66 13.63 -11.95
N VAL A 167 -40.80 13.46 -10.63
CA VAL A 167 -39.65 13.34 -9.70
C VAL A 167 -38.77 12.14 -10.06
N LYS A 168 -39.36 10.96 -10.28
CA LYS A 168 -38.64 9.75 -10.69
C LYS A 168 -37.91 9.93 -12.03
N ARG A 169 -38.56 10.54 -13.03
CA ARG A 169 -37.93 10.83 -14.33
C ARG A 169 -36.71 11.74 -14.17
N LYS A 170 -36.85 12.82 -13.39
CA LYS A 170 -35.73 13.73 -13.10
C LYS A 170 -34.58 13.02 -12.41
N SER A 171 -34.87 12.27 -11.34
CA SER A 171 -33.85 11.51 -10.60
C SER A 171 -33.10 10.52 -11.49
N LYS A 172 -33.80 9.83 -12.40
CA LYS A 172 -33.17 8.91 -13.36
C LYS A 172 -32.22 9.64 -14.31
N LEU A 173 -32.64 10.79 -14.84
CA LEU A 173 -31.81 11.59 -15.74
C LEU A 173 -30.55 12.14 -15.03
N GLU A 174 -30.65 12.54 -13.77
CA GLU A 174 -29.51 12.97 -12.96
C GLU A 174 -28.52 11.83 -12.70
N GLU A 175 -29.02 10.63 -12.40
CA GLU A 175 -28.19 9.44 -12.23
C GLU A 175 -27.42 9.12 -13.53
N GLN A 176 -28.11 9.13 -14.67
CA GLN A 176 -27.50 8.87 -15.97
C GLN A 176 -26.46 9.95 -16.35
N LEU A 177 -26.74 11.23 -16.11
CA LEU A 177 -25.78 12.32 -16.34
C LEU A 177 -24.53 12.11 -15.49
N LYS A 178 -24.69 11.77 -14.21
CA LYS A 178 -23.58 11.50 -13.28
C LYS A 178 -22.74 10.30 -13.71
N GLU A 179 -23.35 9.25 -14.27
CA GLU A 179 -22.62 8.11 -14.83
C GLU A 179 -21.79 8.50 -16.05
N ILE A 180 -22.36 9.30 -16.96
CA ILE A 180 -21.64 9.79 -18.13
C ILE A 180 -20.49 10.70 -17.73
N GLU A 181 -20.68 11.65 -16.80
CA GLU A 181 -19.61 12.52 -16.29
C GLU A 181 -18.43 11.69 -15.74
N LYS A 182 -18.72 10.71 -14.88
CA LYS A 182 -17.69 9.77 -14.38
C LYS A 182 -16.99 9.02 -15.50
N SER A 183 -17.70 8.63 -16.56
CA SER A 183 -17.11 7.93 -17.69
C SER A 183 -16.21 8.87 -18.51
N ILE A 184 -16.62 10.11 -18.75
CA ILE A 184 -15.83 11.14 -19.44
C ILE A 184 -14.53 11.38 -18.67
N ASP A 185 -14.59 11.53 -17.35
CA ASP A 185 -13.40 11.74 -16.51
C ASP A 185 -12.41 10.58 -16.61
N LYS A 186 -12.91 9.34 -16.62
CA LYS A 186 -12.07 8.14 -16.82
C LYS A 186 -11.41 8.13 -18.20
N PHE A 187 -12.16 8.46 -19.25
CA PHE A 187 -11.66 8.44 -20.62
C PHE A 187 -10.81 9.66 -21.00
N ASN A 188 -10.86 10.73 -20.21
CA ASN A 188 -10.02 11.91 -20.40
C ASN A 188 -8.53 11.62 -20.12
N GLN A 189 -8.24 10.64 -19.25
CA GLN A 189 -6.89 10.18 -18.98
C GLN A 189 -6.28 9.48 -20.22
N PRO A 190 -5.00 9.75 -20.58
CA PRO A 190 -4.39 9.22 -21.81
C PRO A 190 -3.97 7.75 -21.74
N ASN A 191 -3.80 7.18 -20.54
CA ASN A 191 -3.29 5.82 -20.33
C ASN A 191 -4.35 4.90 -19.73
N ILE A 192 -5.24 4.38 -20.59
CA ILE A 192 -6.32 3.47 -20.18
C ILE A 192 -5.94 2.04 -20.59
N ILE A 193 -6.13 1.10 -19.66
CA ILE A 193 -5.84 -0.31 -19.86
C ILE A 193 -7.14 -1.09 -19.76
N ILE A 194 -7.43 -1.92 -20.77
CA ILE A 194 -8.66 -2.69 -20.89
C ILE A 194 -8.33 -4.17 -20.91
N SER A 195 -9.19 -4.96 -20.26
CA SER A 195 -9.19 -6.42 -20.37
C SER A 195 -9.78 -6.85 -21.70
N SER A 196 -8.97 -7.45 -22.58
CA SER A 196 -9.42 -8.15 -23.78
C SER A 196 -10.05 -9.49 -23.45
#